data_AF-A0AAW1GBV5-F1
#
_entry.id   AF-A0AAW1GBV5-F1
#
_cell.length_a   1.000
_cell.length_b   1.000
_cell.length_c   1.000
_cell.angle_alpha   90.00
_cell.angle_beta   90.00
_cell.angle_gamma   90.00
#
_symmetry.space_group_name_H-M   'P 1'
#
loop_
_entity.id
_entity.type
_entity.pdbx_description
1 polymer ?
#
loop_
_entity_poly.entity_id
_entity_poly.type
_entity_poly.pdbx_seq_one_letter_code
_entity_poly.pdbx_strand_id
1 'polypeptide(L)'
;MYNGDSIHMILQFSTNLICFFILSGYSILRNKEVILLNSWVQEFLYNLNLCIGFHSPHGWELMIGSIYKDFGFAHNEQIISGLVSTFPVILDTILKYWIFHYLNRVSPSLVVIYHSMND
;
A
#
# COMPACT_ATOMS: atom_id res chain seq x y z
N MET A 1 24.18 -53.81 -10.54
CA MET A 1 23.38 -52.76 -11.21
C MET A 1 22.25 -52.19 -10.34
N TYR A 2 22.18 -52.47 -9.03
CA TYR A 2 21.06 -52.03 -8.15
C TYR A 2 21.31 -50.67 -7.44
N ASN A 3 22.58 -50.25 -7.34
CA ASN A 3 22.97 -49.09 -6.51
C ASN A 3 22.70 -47.73 -7.19
N GLY A 4 22.69 -47.66 -8.53
CA GLY A 4 22.49 -46.42 -9.28
C GLY A 4 21.06 -45.89 -9.20
N ASP A 5 20.07 -46.78 -9.30
CA ASP A 5 18.65 -46.41 -9.28
C ASP A 5 18.20 -45.91 -7.91
N SER A 6 18.75 -46.50 -6.84
CA SER A 6 18.47 -46.07 -5.46
C SER A 6 19.03 -44.67 -5.18
N ILE A 7 20.23 -44.36 -5.68
CA ILE A 7 20.83 -43.02 -5.55
C ILE A 7 20.01 -42.01 -6.35
N HIS A 8 19.57 -42.34 -7.56
CA HIS A 8 18.71 -41.47 -8.36
C HIS A 8 17.37 -41.17 -7.67
N MET A 9 16.75 -42.18 -7.06
CA MET A 9 15.52 -42.00 -6.26
C MET A 9 15.73 -41.07 -5.08
N ILE A 10 16.81 -41.25 -4.30
CA ILE A 10 17.14 -40.40 -3.15
C ILE A 10 17.40 -38.96 -3.58
N LEU A 11 18.08 -38.77 -4.72
CA LEU A 11 18.43 -37.45 -5.25
C LEU A 11 17.20 -36.71 -5.80
N GLN A 12 16.28 -37.44 -6.43
CA GLN A 12 15.02 -36.86 -6.88
C GLN A 12 14.08 -36.52 -5.71
N PHE A 13 14.08 -37.35 -4.68
CA PHE A 13 13.36 -37.08 -3.43
C PHE A 13 13.91 -35.84 -2.71
N SER A 14 15.23 -35.71 -2.60
CA SER A 14 15.86 -34.54 -1.96
C SER A 14 15.62 -33.26 -2.76
N THR A 15 15.67 -33.34 -4.10
CA THR A 15 15.37 -32.20 -4.98
C THR A 15 13.93 -31.72 -4.80
N ASN A 16 12.97 -32.64 -4.76
CA ASN A 16 11.56 -32.30 -4.53
C ASN A 16 11.33 -31.68 -3.15
N LEU A 17 12.01 -32.20 -2.12
CA LEU A 17 11.93 -31.69 -0.75
C LEU A 17 12.49 -30.26 -0.66
N ILE A 18 13.66 -30.00 -1.27
CA ILE A 18 14.23 -28.65 -1.35
C ILE A 18 13.30 -27.70 -2.09
N CYS A 19 12.72 -28.13 -3.22
CA CYS A 19 11.80 -27.32 -4.01
C CYS A 19 10.55 -26.94 -3.20
N PHE A 20 10.03 -27.86 -2.39
CA PHE A 20 8.91 -27.60 -1.48
C PHE A 20 9.24 -26.58 -0.39
N PHE A 21 10.43 -26.67 0.20
CA PHE A 21 10.90 -25.69 1.20
C PHE A 21 11.09 -24.28 0.59
N ILE A 22 11.61 -24.18 -0.62
CA ILE A 22 11.74 -22.89 -1.32
C ILE A 22 10.36 -22.29 -1.61
N LEU A 23 9.43 -23.08 -2.15
CA LEU A 23 8.10 -22.61 -2.51
C LEU A 23 7.26 -22.17 -1.30
N SER A 24 7.36 -22.91 -0.20
CA SER A 24 6.72 -22.58 1.08
C SER A 24 7.33 -21.34 1.71
N GLY A 25 8.66 -21.22 1.75
CA GLY A 25 9.37 -20.04 2.24
C GLY A 25 8.98 -18.78 1.47
N TYR A 26 8.94 -18.86 0.13
CA TYR A 26 8.53 -17.76 -0.73
C TYR A 26 7.06 -17.35 -0.50
N SER A 27 6.18 -18.33 -0.29
CA SER A 27 4.76 -18.07 0.00
C SER A 27 4.53 -17.42 1.37
N ILE A 28 5.31 -17.81 2.39
CA ILE A 28 5.23 -17.21 3.72
C ILE A 28 5.77 -15.78 3.73
N LEU A 29 6.90 -15.53 3.04
CA LEU A 29 7.48 -14.19 2.95
C LEU A 29 6.55 -13.22 2.22
N ARG A 30 5.95 -13.66 1.10
CA ARG A 30 4.93 -12.91 0.37
C ARG A 30 3.73 -12.55 1.26
N ASN A 31 3.25 -13.49 2.08
CA ASN A 31 2.10 -13.23 2.95
C ASN A 31 2.43 -12.20 4.06
N LYS A 32 3.65 -12.23 4.61
CA LYS A 32 4.09 -11.22 5.60
C LYS A 32 4.11 -9.81 5.03
N GLU A 33 4.61 -9.63 3.81
CA GLU A 33 4.58 -8.32 3.13
C GLU A 33 3.15 -7.86 2.89
N VAL A 34 2.26 -8.76 2.44
CA VAL A 34 0.84 -8.45 2.22
C VAL A 34 0.14 -8.07 3.53
N ILE A 35 0.42 -8.75 4.65
CA ILE A 35 -0.12 -8.42 5.97
C ILE A 35 0.39 -7.07 6.46
N LEU A 36 1.68 -6.79 6.30
CA LEU A 36 2.29 -5.49 6.67
C LEU A 36 1.69 -4.35 5.86
N LEU A 37 1.52 -4.54 4.55
CA LEU A 37 0.90 -3.57 3.67
C LEU A 37 -0.57 -3.36 4.02
N ASN A 38 -1.30 -4.43 4.33
CA ASN A 38 -2.70 -4.32 4.77
C ASN A 38 -2.82 -3.51 6.07
N SER A 39 -1.95 -3.75 7.05
CA SER A 39 -1.92 -2.99 8.30
C SER A 39 -1.58 -1.51 8.06
N TRP A 40 -0.56 -1.24 7.23
CA TRP A 40 -0.14 0.12 6.92
C TRP A 40 -1.22 0.89 6.15
N VAL A 41 -1.87 0.26 5.16
CA VAL A 41 -2.99 0.83 4.42
C VAL A 41 -4.18 1.09 5.34
N GLN A 42 -4.49 0.18 6.27
CA GLN A 42 -5.61 0.35 7.19
C GLN A 42 -5.38 1.49 8.18
N GLU A 43 -4.17 1.61 8.73
CA GLU A 43 -3.78 2.72 9.61
C GLU A 43 -3.75 4.06 8.87
N PHE A 44 -3.28 4.03 7.63
CA PHE A 44 -3.30 5.18 6.75
C PHE A 44 -4.73 5.64 6.41
N LEU A 45 -5.63 4.71 6.04
CA LEU A 45 -7.05 4.99 5.81
C LEU A 45 -7.76 5.47 7.07
N TYR A 46 -7.40 4.94 8.24
CA TYR A 46 -7.93 5.41 9.51
C TYR A 46 -7.51 6.86 9.80
N ASN A 47 -6.23 7.19 9.62
CA ASN A 47 -5.73 8.57 9.74
C ASN A 47 -6.34 9.49 8.67
N LEU A 48 -6.58 8.98 7.48
CA LEU A 48 -7.28 9.70 6.42
C LEU A 48 -8.74 9.94 6.76
N ASN A 49 -9.45 8.97 7.32
CA ASN A 49 -10.82 9.15 7.79
C ASN A 49 -10.90 10.14 8.95
N LEU A 50 -9.89 10.15 9.83
CA LEU A 50 -9.75 11.20 10.85
C LEU A 50 -9.51 12.58 10.21
N CYS A 51 -8.71 12.65 9.14
CA CYS A 51 -8.47 13.86 8.34
C CYS A 51 -9.72 14.30 7.54
N ILE A 52 -10.49 13.37 6.99
CA ILE A 52 -11.76 13.61 6.27
C ILE A 52 -12.85 14.04 7.26
N GLY A 53 -12.75 13.62 8.53
CA GLY A 53 -13.53 14.16 9.65
C GLY A 53 -13.40 15.68 9.82
N PHE A 54 -12.40 16.32 9.20
CA PHE A 54 -12.29 17.77 9.04
C PHE A 54 -12.91 18.25 7.72
N HIS A 55 -14.17 17.90 7.47
CA HIS A 55 -14.96 18.48 6.37
C HIS A 55 -15.20 20.00 6.50
N SER A 56 -14.71 20.62 7.57
CA SER A 56 -14.66 22.06 7.72
C SER A 56 -13.34 22.60 7.13
N PRO A 57 -13.39 23.59 6.22
CA PRO A 57 -12.22 24.32 5.73
C PRO A 57 -11.27 24.78 6.86
N HIS A 58 -11.84 25.03 8.03
CA HIS A 58 -11.11 25.47 9.22
C HIS A 58 -10.17 24.40 9.81
N GLY A 59 -10.49 23.10 9.66
CA GLY A 59 -9.61 22.03 10.14
C GLY A 59 -8.31 21.94 9.35
N TRP A 60 -8.42 22.09 8.03
CA TRP A 60 -7.27 22.19 7.13
C TRP A 60 -6.45 23.44 7.39
N GLU A 61 -7.11 24.57 7.66
CA GLU A 61 -6.46 25.84 8.00
C GLU A 61 -5.61 25.72 9.27
N LEU A 62 -6.13 25.09 10.32
CA LEU A 62 -5.39 24.85 11.57
C LEU A 62 -4.22 23.89 11.40
N MET A 63 -4.40 22.80 10.64
CA MET A 63 -3.34 21.82 10.39
C MET A 63 -2.20 22.44 9.58
N ILE A 64 -2.53 23.12 8.46
CA ILE A 64 -1.53 23.79 7.62
C ILE A 64 -0.89 24.96 8.36
N GLY A 65 -1.67 25.73 9.13
CA GLY A 65 -1.17 26.83 9.95
C GLY A 65 -0.19 26.39 11.04
N SER A 66 -0.41 25.22 11.67
CA SER A 66 0.54 24.63 12.63
C SER A 66 1.85 24.26 11.96
N ILE A 67 1.78 23.56 10.82
CA ILE A 67 2.97 23.17 10.04
C ILE A 67 3.73 24.44 9.60
N TYR A 68 3.03 25.45 9.06
CA TYR A 68 3.64 26.70 8.63
C TYR A 68 4.38 27.43 9.75
N LYS A 69 3.79 27.41 10.96
CA LYS A 69 4.39 28.02 12.16
C LYS A 69 5.63 27.26 12.62
N ASP A 70 5.62 25.94 12.59
CA ASP A 70 6.77 25.11 12.97
C ASP A 70 7.94 25.25 11.98
N PHE A 71 7.65 25.51 10.69
CA PHE A 71 8.66 25.80 9.68
C PHE A 71 9.15 27.27 9.70
N GLY A 72 8.57 28.14 10.53
CA GLY A 72 9.01 29.54 10.68
C GLY A 72 8.69 30.46 9.50
N PHE A 73 7.77 30.06 8.61
CA PHE A 73 7.36 30.90 7.49
C PHE A 73 6.43 32.04 7.94
N ALA A 74 6.57 33.21 7.33
CA ALA A 74 5.66 34.33 7.56
C ALA A 74 4.23 33.92 7.20
N HIS A 75 3.29 34.11 8.14
CA HIS A 75 1.89 33.75 7.99
C HIS A 75 1.28 34.53 6.81
N ASN A 76 1.17 33.86 5.66
CA ASN A 76 0.53 34.42 4.48
C ASN A 76 -0.79 33.69 4.27
N GLU A 77 -1.87 34.32 4.73
CA GLU A 77 -3.23 33.76 4.67
C GLU A 77 -3.67 33.38 3.25
N GLN A 78 -3.16 34.07 2.22
CA GLN A 78 -3.47 33.72 0.82
C GLN A 78 -2.86 32.37 0.41
N ILE A 79 -1.64 32.08 0.86
CA ILE A 79 -0.97 30.81 0.56
C ILE A 79 -1.63 29.69 1.37
N ILE A 80 -1.96 29.95 2.64
CA ILE A 80 -2.67 28.99 3.49
C ILE A 80 -4.04 28.67 2.90
N SER A 81 -4.84 29.67 2.53
CA SER A 81 -6.15 29.48 1.90
C SER A 81 -6.06 28.74 0.55
N GLY A 82 -5.06 29.08 -0.27
CA GLY A 82 -4.77 28.38 -1.52
C GLY A 82 -4.45 26.90 -1.30
N LEU A 83 -3.59 26.59 -0.32
CA LEU A 83 -3.26 25.21 0.04
C LEU A 83 -4.44 24.47 0.63
N VAL A 84 -5.19 25.08 1.57
CA VAL A 84 -6.40 24.49 2.18
C VAL A 84 -7.41 24.05 1.12
N SER A 85 -7.55 24.80 0.03
CA SER A 85 -8.49 24.46 -1.05
C SER A 85 -7.96 23.43 -2.06
N THR A 86 -6.66 23.44 -2.36
CA THR A 86 -6.06 22.57 -3.40
C THR A 86 -5.53 21.25 -2.85
N PHE A 87 -5.02 21.27 -1.61
CA PHE A 87 -4.39 20.12 -0.96
C PHE A 87 -5.33 18.91 -0.82
N PRO A 88 -6.62 19.07 -0.45
CA PRO A 88 -7.54 17.93 -0.38
C PRO A 88 -7.72 17.23 -1.73
N VAL A 89 -7.78 18.01 -2.82
CA VAL A 89 -7.95 17.48 -4.19
C VAL A 89 -6.68 16.76 -4.64
N ILE A 90 -5.52 17.37 -4.42
CA ILE A 90 -4.24 16.76 -4.76
C ILE A 90 -4.05 15.45 -3.97
N LEU A 91 -4.33 15.47 -2.67
CA LEU A 91 -4.25 14.29 -1.81
C LEU A 91 -5.20 13.19 -2.32
N ASP A 92 -6.46 13.50 -2.61
CA ASP A 92 -7.42 12.53 -3.19
C ASP A 92 -6.89 11.89 -4.48
N THR A 93 -6.29 12.68 -5.39
CA THR A 93 -5.74 12.15 -6.64
C THR A 93 -4.52 11.26 -6.43
N ILE A 94 -3.60 11.63 -5.52
CA ILE A 94 -2.41 10.82 -5.20
C ILE A 94 -2.84 9.50 -4.55
N LEU A 95 -3.83 9.53 -3.66
CA LEU A 95 -4.38 8.35 -3.00
C LEU A 95 -5.02 7.40 -3.99
N LYS A 96 -5.89 7.91 -4.87
CA LYS A 96 -6.51 7.11 -5.93
C LYS A 96 -5.47 6.50 -6.86
N TYR A 97 -4.47 7.28 -7.26
CA TYR A 97 -3.37 6.79 -8.10
C TYR A 97 -2.57 5.70 -7.39
N TRP A 98 -2.18 5.91 -6.13
CA TRP A 98 -1.41 4.93 -5.37
C TRP A 98 -2.21 3.66 -5.17
N ILE A 99 -3.48 3.74 -4.74
CA ILE A 99 -4.36 2.58 -4.58
C ILE A 99 -4.46 1.82 -5.90
N PHE A 100 -4.69 2.50 -7.01
CA PHE A 100 -4.78 1.87 -8.33
C PHE A 100 -3.45 1.21 -8.75
N HIS A 101 -2.33 1.88 -8.54
CA HIS A 101 -1.01 1.36 -8.85
C HIS A 101 -0.66 0.14 -7.98
N TYR A 102 -0.98 0.21 -6.68
CA TYR A 102 -0.76 -0.86 -5.72
C TYR A 102 -1.60 -2.09 -6.05
N LEU A 103 -2.91 -1.91 -6.27
CA LEU A 103 -3.82 -2.98 -6.65
C LEU A 103 -3.37 -3.64 -7.98
N ASN A 104 -2.97 -2.84 -8.97
CA ASN A 104 -2.39 -3.36 -10.22
C ASN A 104 -1.11 -4.16 -10.02
N ARG A 105 -0.23 -3.73 -9.11
CA ARG A 105 1.03 -4.43 -8.82
C ARG A 105 0.81 -5.75 -8.09
N VAL A 106 -0.18 -5.81 -7.20
CA VAL A 106 -0.48 -7.00 -6.39
C VAL A 106 -1.28 -8.03 -7.19
N SER A 107 -2.24 -7.59 -8.01
CA SER A 107 -3.07 -8.51 -8.79
C SER A 107 -3.72 -7.80 -9.99
N PRO A 108 -3.25 -8.04 -11.23
CA PRO A 108 -3.86 -7.46 -12.42
C PRO A 108 -5.33 -7.88 -12.61
N SER A 109 -5.75 -9.02 -12.06
CA SER A 109 -7.15 -9.46 -12.05
C SER A 109 -8.08 -8.61 -11.18
N LEU A 110 -7.56 -7.88 -10.19
CA LEU A 110 -8.37 -7.03 -9.31
C LEU A 110 -8.83 -5.75 -10.04
N VAL A 111 -8.05 -5.25 -10.99
CA VAL A 111 -8.47 -4.18 -11.91
C VAL A 111 -9.57 -4.63 -12.86
N VAL A 112 -9.56 -5.89 -13.30
CA VAL A 112 -10.64 -6.45 -14.12
C VAL A 112 -11.96 -6.49 -13.34
N ILE A 113 -11.92 -6.82 -12.05
CA ILE A 113 -13.12 -6.83 -11.19
C ILE A 113 -13.62 -5.40 -10.91
N TYR A 114 -12.71 -4.43 -10.72
CA TYR A 114 -13.12 -3.03 -10.54
C TYR A 114 -13.82 -2.48 -11.79
N HIS A 115 -13.29 -2.80 -12.99
CA HIS A 115 -13.96 -2.45 -14.24
C HIS A 115 -15.34 -3.12 -14.36
N SER A 116 -15.49 -4.39 -13.97
CA SER A 116 -16.79 -5.07 -14.03
C SER A 116 -17.81 -4.62 -12.98
N MET A 117 -17.38 -3.90 -11.94
CA MET A 117 -18.28 -3.35 -10.90
C MET A 117 -18.69 -1.91 -11.19
N ASN A 118 -17.94 -1.22 -12.05
CA ASN A 118 -18.20 0.17 -12.43
C ASN A 118 -18.91 0.30 -13.79
N ASP A 119 -19.08 -0.82 -14.51
CA ASP A 119 -20.08 -1.02 -15.57
C ASP A 119 -21.44 -1.40 -14.96
#